data_AF-A0A179IG56-F1
#
_entry.id   AF-A0A179IG56-F1
#
_cell.length_a   1.000
_cell.length_b   1.000
_cell.length_c   1.000
_cell.angle_alpha   90.00
_cell.angle_beta   90.00
_cell.angle_gamma   90.00
#
_symmetry.space_group_name_H-M   'P 1'
#
loop_
_entity.id
_entity.type
_entity.pdbx_description
1 polymer ?
#
loop_
_entity_poly.entity_id
_entity_poly.type
_entity_poly.pdbx_seq_one_letter_code
_entity_poly.pdbx_strand_id
1 'polypeptide(L)'
;NAAAAIGEVRAEGLNRQACLAVISTALQESTLHIYANPRVPASYNYPHDLEGGDQDSVGMFQQRAQYYPDIGTDMSAAGSTRQFLAVMKGIAGWQTMEVSALDQAVQRAEAGNLYAQRLPLANQVCSAAGF
;
A
#
# COMPACT_ATOMS: atom_id res chain seq x y z
N ASN A 1 1.37 -11.14 -2.71
CA ASN A 1 1.38 -9.66 -2.69
C ASN A 1 2.55 -9.04 -1.93
N ALA A 2 2.80 -9.37 -0.65
CA ALA A 2 3.94 -8.81 0.11
C ALA A 2 5.30 -8.91 -0.61
N ALA A 3 5.62 -10.07 -1.20
CA ALA A 3 6.86 -10.26 -1.95
C ALA A 3 6.98 -9.30 -3.16
N ALA A 4 5.89 -9.02 -3.86
CA ALA A 4 5.88 -8.05 -4.96
C ALA A 4 6.12 -6.63 -4.44
N ALA A 5 5.45 -6.24 -3.35
CA ALA A 5 5.64 -4.92 -2.73
C ALA A 5 7.09 -4.70 -2.25
N ILE A 6 7.66 -5.68 -1.54
CA ILE A 6 9.07 -5.70 -1.14
C ILE A 6 10.00 -5.65 -2.36
N GLY A 7 9.66 -6.36 -3.43
CA GLY A 7 10.39 -6.34 -4.70
C GLY A 7 10.51 -4.93 -5.27
N GLU A 8 9.44 -4.14 -5.27
CA GLU A 8 9.47 -2.74 -5.74
C GLU A 8 10.29 -1.83 -4.82
N VAL A 9 10.19 -1.99 -3.49
CA VAL A 9 11.05 -1.25 -2.55
C VAL A 9 12.53 -1.50 -2.85
N ARG A 10 12.91 -2.75 -3.13
CA ARG A 10 14.28 -3.13 -3.50
C ARG A 10 14.68 -2.60 -4.88
N ALA A 11 13.77 -2.69 -5.86
CA ALA A 11 14.01 -2.23 -7.22
C ALA A 11 14.29 -0.72 -7.27
N GLU A 12 13.66 0.06 -6.39
CA GLU A 12 13.92 1.49 -6.24
C GLU A 12 15.12 1.83 -5.33
N GLY A 13 15.81 0.83 -4.77
CA GLY A 13 16.96 1.04 -3.88
C GLY A 13 16.59 1.70 -2.55
N LEU A 14 15.34 1.58 -2.10
CA LEU A 14 14.86 2.20 -0.87
C LEU A 14 15.17 1.33 0.36
N ASN A 15 15.18 1.96 1.52
CA ASN A 15 15.66 1.35 2.77
C ASN A 15 14.50 0.74 3.60
N ARG A 16 14.84 0.30 4.82
CA ARG A 16 13.89 -0.28 5.79
C ARG A 16 12.68 0.60 6.05
N GLN A 17 12.85 1.93 6.10
CA GLN A 17 11.75 2.87 6.33
C GLN A 17 10.64 2.72 5.27
N ALA A 18 11.03 2.61 3.99
CA ALA A 18 10.10 2.41 2.89
C ALA A 18 9.40 1.05 2.97
N CYS A 19 10.14 -0.02 3.34
CA CYS A 19 9.55 -1.33 3.55
C CYS A 19 8.48 -1.28 4.65
N LEU A 20 8.79 -0.66 5.79
CA LEU A 20 7.86 -0.55 6.90
C LEU A 20 6.60 0.17 6.46
N ALA A 21 6.70 1.35 5.84
CA ALA A 21 5.54 2.14 5.41
C ALA A 21 4.65 1.40 4.40
N VAL A 22 5.27 0.76 3.40
CA VAL A 22 4.54 -0.05 2.40
C VAL A 22 3.78 -1.19 3.06
N ILE A 23 4.44 -1.96 3.93
CA ILE A 23 3.85 -3.15 4.52
C ILE A 23 2.83 -2.80 5.61
N SER A 24 3.09 -1.83 6.48
CA SER A 24 2.12 -1.40 7.50
C SER A 24 0.86 -0.81 6.86
N THR A 25 1.02 0.00 5.80
CA THR A 25 -0.12 0.52 5.05
C THR A 25 -0.91 -0.62 4.39
N ALA A 26 -0.27 -1.48 3.61
CA ALA A 26 -0.97 -2.56 2.92
C ALA A 26 -1.65 -3.55 3.88
N LEU A 27 -1.05 -3.81 5.05
CA LEU A 27 -1.67 -4.59 6.11
C LEU A 27 -2.91 -3.92 6.68
N GLN A 28 -2.88 -2.59 6.82
CA GLN A 28 -4.00 -1.83 7.35
C GLN A 28 -5.16 -1.72 6.35
N GLU A 29 -4.85 -1.45 5.08
CA GLU A 29 -5.85 -1.21 4.04
C GLU A 29 -6.53 -2.50 3.56
N SER A 30 -5.78 -3.59 3.45
CA SER A 30 -6.28 -4.81 2.79
C SER A 30 -5.80 -6.11 3.42
N THR A 31 -5.01 -6.05 4.49
CA THR A 31 -4.30 -7.24 4.98
C THR A 31 -3.43 -7.89 3.88
N LEU A 32 -2.91 -7.07 2.95
CA LEU A 32 -2.15 -7.45 1.75
C LEU A 32 -2.96 -8.15 0.64
N HIS A 33 -4.29 -8.11 0.66
CA HIS A 33 -5.12 -8.65 -0.42
C HIS A 33 -5.35 -7.65 -1.56
N ILE A 34 -5.51 -8.13 -2.79
CA ILE A 34 -6.04 -7.33 -3.90
C ILE A 34 -7.56 -7.40 -3.87
N TYR A 35 -8.23 -6.27 -3.62
CA TYR A 35 -9.69 -6.18 -3.63
C TYR A 35 -10.22 -5.65 -4.97
N ALA A 36 -11.11 -6.40 -5.62
CA ALA A 36 -11.99 -5.87 -6.66
C ALA A 36 -13.16 -5.11 -6.02
N ASN A 37 -13.87 -4.27 -6.79
CA ASN A 37 -14.99 -3.49 -6.27
C ASN A 37 -16.16 -3.46 -7.28
N PRO A 38 -17.39 -3.82 -6.88
CA PRO A 38 -18.57 -3.81 -7.76
C PRO A 38 -18.92 -2.43 -8.33
N ARG A 39 -18.53 -1.34 -7.65
CA ARG A 39 -18.68 0.04 -8.16
C ARG A 39 -17.62 0.43 -9.18
N VAL A 40 -16.59 -0.39 -9.36
CA VAL A 40 -15.55 -0.27 -10.38
C VAL A 40 -15.52 -1.57 -11.21
N PRO A 41 -16.51 -1.81 -12.11
CA PRO A 41 -16.62 -3.07 -12.83
C PRO A 41 -15.35 -3.48 -13.59
N ALA A 42 -14.56 -2.51 -14.05
CA ALA A 42 -13.28 -2.74 -14.70
C ALA A 42 -12.26 -3.48 -13.82
N SER A 43 -12.37 -3.40 -12.49
CA SER A 43 -11.48 -4.10 -11.55
C SER A 43 -11.57 -5.62 -11.66
N TYR A 44 -12.73 -6.18 -12.01
CA TYR A 44 -12.92 -7.62 -12.19
C TYR A 44 -12.21 -8.20 -13.42
N ASN A 45 -11.68 -7.35 -14.31
CA ASN A 45 -10.87 -7.79 -15.44
C ASN A 45 -9.42 -8.16 -15.02
N TYR A 46 -9.06 -7.93 -13.76
CA TYR A 46 -7.72 -8.19 -13.21
C TYR A 46 -7.76 -9.26 -12.10
N PRO A 47 -6.65 -9.99 -11.87
CA PRO A 47 -6.56 -10.91 -10.74
C PRO A 47 -6.83 -10.20 -9.42
N HIS A 48 -7.67 -10.79 -8.58
CA HIS A 48 -8.04 -10.27 -7.27
C HIS A 48 -8.22 -11.43 -6.28
N ASP A 49 -8.02 -11.13 -5.01
CA ASP A 49 -8.15 -12.11 -3.93
C ASP A 49 -9.56 -12.07 -3.33
N LEU A 50 -10.14 -10.87 -3.19
CA LEU A 50 -11.39 -10.62 -2.50
C LEU A 50 -12.21 -9.52 -3.20
N GLU A 51 -13.48 -9.42 -2.82
CA GLU A 51 -14.38 -8.33 -3.21
C GLU A 51 -14.54 -7.36 -2.03
N GLY A 52 -14.43 -6.06 -2.32
CA GLY A 52 -14.61 -4.97 -1.37
C GLY A 52 -15.87 -4.17 -1.67
N GLY A 53 -16.00 -2.99 -1.06
CA GLY A 53 -17.17 -2.15 -1.30
C GLY A 53 -17.13 -0.75 -0.68
N ASP A 54 -15.99 -0.34 -0.10
CA ASP A 54 -15.84 1.03 0.35
C ASP A 54 -15.68 1.94 -0.87
N GLN A 55 -16.68 2.81 -1.07
CA GLN A 55 -16.74 3.74 -2.18
C GLN A 55 -16.29 3.07 -3.50
N ASP A 56 -15.35 3.66 -4.23
CA ASP A 56 -14.70 3.10 -5.43
C ASP A 56 -13.23 2.72 -5.16
N SER A 57 -12.91 2.32 -3.93
CA SER A 57 -11.59 1.81 -3.55
C SER A 57 -11.32 0.43 -4.15
N VAL A 58 -10.11 0.21 -4.69
CA VAL A 58 -9.65 -1.06 -5.25
C VAL A 58 -8.21 -1.37 -4.82
N GLY A 59 -7.79 -2.62 -5.04
CA GLY A 59 -6.38 -3.01 -4.91
C GLY A 59 -5.86 -3.11 -3.47
N MET A 60 -4.54 -3.25 -3.36
CA MET A 60 -3.85 -3.55 -2.09
C MET A 60 -3.87 -2.38 -1.10
N PHE A 61 -3.87 -1.16 -1.61
CA PHE A 61 -3.82 0.06 -0.82
C PHE A 61 -5.18 0.79 -0.76
N GLN A 62 -6.26 0.13 -1.18
CA GLN A 62 -7.61 0.70 -1.23
C GLN A 62 -7.64 2.06 -1.94
N GLN A 63 -6.93 2.14 -3.07
CA GLN A 63 -6.84 3.35 -3.88
C GLN A 63 -8.18 3.64 -4.55
N ARG A 64 -8.64 4.88 -4.43
CA ARG A 64 -9.91 5.34 -5.01
C ARG A 64 -9.76 5.54 -6.52
N ALA A 65 -10.53 4.78 -7.31
CA ALA A 65 -10.50 4.85 -8.78
C ALA A 65 -10.75 6.27 -9.34
N GLN A 66 -11.50 7.12 -8.63
CA GLN A 66 -11.68 8.53 -8.98
C GLN A 66 -10.39 9.34 -9.00
N TYR A 67 -9.37 8.94 -8.23
CA TYR A 67 -8.07 9.62 -8.12
C TYR A 67 -6.96 8.86 -8.84
N TYR A 68 -7.13 7.54 -9.00
CA TYR A 68 -6.19 6.65 -9.67
C TYR A 68 -6.87 6.05 -10.92
N PRO A 69 -6.66 6.66 -12.10
CA PRO A 69 -7.44 6.30 -13.29
C PRO A 69 -6.96 5.00 -13.97
N ASP A 70 -5.76 4.51 -13.65
CA ASP A 70 -5.22 3.26 -14.19
C ASP A 70 -5.55 2.08 -13.26
N ILE A 71 -6.75 1.54 -13.44
CA ILE A 71 -7.27 0.41 -12.65
C ILE A 71 -6.35 -0.82 -12.75
N GLY A 72 -5.66 -1.03 -13.88
CA GLY A 72 -4.75 -2.16 -14.02
C GLY A 72 -3.53 -2.02 -13.10
N THR A 73 -3.02 -0.79 -12.96
CA THR A 73 -1.94 -0.50 -12.01
C THR A 73 -2.43 -0.60 -10.57
N ASP A 74 -3.65 -0.14 -10.25
CA ASP A 74 -4.22 -0.21 -8.90
C ASP A 74 -4.47 -1.67 -8.44
N MET A 75 -4.90 -2.52 -9.37
CA MET A 75 -5.14 -3.96 -9.14
C MET A 75 -3.85 -4.79 -9.11
N SER A 76 -2.70 -4.20 -9.40
CA SER A 76 -1.39 -4.86 -9.33
C SER A 76 -0.71 -4.58 -8.02
N ALA A 77 -0.29 -5.60 -7.26
CA ALA A 77 0.50 -5.41 -6.05
C ALA A 77 1.79 -4.61 -6.32
N ALA A 78 2.48 -4.89 -7.43
CA ALA A 78 3.67 -4.16 -7.85
C ALA A 78 3.33 -2.74 -8.34
N GLY A 79 2.33 -2.61 -9.21
CA GLY A 79 1.87 -1.33 -9.76
C GLY A 79 1.45 -0.35 -8.68
N SER A 80 0.51 -0.75 -7.84
CA SER A 80 0.02 0.05 -6.71
C SER A 80 1.12 0.37 -5.69
N THR A 81 2.09 -0.53 -5.49
CA THR A 81 3.27 -0.23 -4.63
C THR A 81 4.13 0.88 -5.23
N ARG A 82 4.41 0.87 -6.54
CA ARG A 82 5.14 1.98 -7.18
C ARG A 82 4.39 3.31 -7.04
N GLN A 83 3.07 3.30 -7.15
CA GLN A 83 2.26 4.49 -6.93
C GLN A 83 2.39 5.00 -5.48
N PHE A 84 2.28 4.10 -4.50
CA PHE A 84 2.51 4.42 -3.09
C PHE A 84 3.90 5.03 -2.87
N LEU A 85 4.95 4.40 -3.39
CA LEU A 85 6.33 4.85 -3.25
C LEU A 85 6.55 6.22 -3.92
N ALA A 86 5.92 6.48 -5.06
CA ALA A 86 5.99 7.78 -5.73
C ALA A 86 5.41 8.90 -4.85
N VAL A 87 4.27 8.67 -4.19
CA VAL A 87 3.70 9.62 -3.24
C VAL A 87 4.59 9.78 -2.01
N MET A 88 5.02 8.65 -1.41
CA MET A 88 5.88 8.64 -0.21
C MET A 88 7.16 9.45 -0.39
N LYS A 89 7.86 9.29 -1.53
CA LYS A 89 9.09 10.03 -1.82
C LYS A 89 8.88 11.54 -1.97
N GLY A 90 7.65 11.98 -2.29
CA GLY A 90 7.29 13.40 -2.36
C GLY A 90 7.05 14.05 -0.99
N ILE A 91 6.96 13.25 0.09
CA ILE A 91 6.73 13.74 1.45
C ILE A 91 8.06 14.18 2.07
N ALA A 92 8.16 15.44 2.45
CA ALA A 92 9.36 15.97 3.11
C ALA A 92 9.66 15.22 4.41
N GLY A 93 10.89 14.71 4.55
CA GLY A 93 11.35 14.01 5.75
C GLY A 93 10.84 12.58 5.91
N TRP A 94 10.25 11.96 4.88
CA TRP A 94 9.72 10.60 4.95
C TRP A 94 10.74 9.57 5.49
N GLN A 95 12.04 9.77 5.23
CA GLN A 95 13.11 8.86 5.62
C GLN A 95 13.25 8.66 7.13
N THR A 96 12.82 9.65 7.92
CA THR A 96 12.93 9.65 9.39
C THR A 96 11.60 9.93 10.09
N MET A 97 10.51 10.06 9.32
CA MET A 97 9.17 10.28 9.85
C MET A 97 8.75 9.06 10.68
N GLU A 98 7.92 9.27 11.69
CA GLU A 98 7.26 8.14 12.35
C GLU A 98 6.41 7.38 11.31
N VAL A 99 6.52 6.05 11.26
CA VAL A 99 5.97 5.27 10.13
C VAL A 99 4.46 5.40 10.04
N SER A 100 3.73 5.40 11.17
CA SER A 100 2.27 5.57 11.14
C SER A 100 1.84 6.97 10.67
N ALA A 101 2.65 8.00 10.94
CA ALA A 101 2.46 9.34 10.40
C ALA A 101 2.76 9.37 8.89
N LEU A 102 3.78 8.65 8.43
CA LEU A 102 4.09 8.52 7.01
C LEU A 102 2.97 7.79 6.25
N ASP A 103 2.45 6.70 6.80
CA ASP A 103 1.33 5.93 6.24
C ASP A 103 0.10 6.83 6.04
N GLN A 104 -0.27 7.57 7.09
CA GLN A 104 -1.37 8.56 7.03
C GLN A 104 -1.11 9.65 6.00
N ALA A 105 0.13 10.14 5.90
CA ALA A 105 0.48 11.19 4.95
C ALA A 105 0.40 10.69 3.49
N VAL A 106 0.79 9.44 3.22
CA VAL A 106 0.65 8.83 1.88
C VAL A 106 -0.82 8.58 1.55
N GLN A 107 -1.57 8.00 2.48
CA GLN A 107 -2.99 7.68 2.30
C GLN A 107 -3.91 8.90 2.36
N ARG A 108 -3.40 10.04 2.80
CA ARG A 108 -4.19 11.27 3.07
C ARG A 108 -5.38 10.95 3.98
N ALA A 109 -5.13 10.12 4.99
CA ALA A 109 -6.15 9.59 5.89
C ALA A 109 -5.86 10.01 7.34
N GLU A 110 -6.93 10.29 8.09
CA GLU A 110 -6.86 10.45 9.54
C GLU A 110 -7.27 9.12 10.20
N ALA A 111 -6.32 8.18 10.25
CA ALA A 111 -6.56 6.83 10.78
C ALA A 111 -6.19 6.69 12.27
N GLY A 112 -5.75 7.77 12.91
CA GLY A 112 -5.26 7.75 14.28
C GLY A 112 -4.12 6.74 14.46
N ASN A 113 -4.29 5.78 15.36
CA ASN A 113 -3.25 4.80 15.70
C ASN A 113 -3.37 3.48 14.90
N LEU A 114 -4.23 3.39 13.88
CA LEU A 114 -4.51 2.13 13.20
C LEU A 114 -3.29 1.56 12.46
N TYR A 115 -2.52 2.39 11.74
CA TYR A 115 -1.30 1.93 11.07
C TYR A 115 -0.23 1.46 12.07
N ALA A 116 -0.10 2.14 13.21
CA ALA A 116 0.87 1.75 14.23
C ALA A 116 0.61 0.34 14.79
N GLN A 117 -0.66 -0.10 14.84
CA GLN A 117 -1.02 -1.47 15.23
C GLN A 117 -0.47 -2.54 14.27
N ARG A 118 -0.14 -2.17 13.03
CA ARG A 118 0.43 -3.07 12.02
C ARG A 118 1.96 -3.14 12.07
N LEU A 119 2.62 -2.20 12.74
CA LEU A 119 4.09 -2.13 12.79
C LEU A 119 4.76 -3.38 13.35
N PRO A 120 4.24 -4.10 14.36
CA PRO A 120 4.87 -5.33 14.83
C PRO A 120 4.98 -6.39 13.71
N LEU A 121 3.90 -6.60 12.95
CA LEU A 121 3.88 -7.54 11.83
C LEU A 121 4.71 -7.03 10.65
N ALA A 122 4.62 -5.74 10.33
CA ALA A 122 5.43 -5.14 9.28
C ALA A 122 6.93 -5.27 9.58
N ASN A 123 7.34 -5.11 10.84
CA ASN A 123 8.72 -5.34 11.27
C ASN A 123 9.16 -6.79 11.05
N GLN A 124 8.32 -7.77 11.40
CA GLN A 124 8.63 -9.18 11.16
C GLN A 124 8.82 -9.47 9.66
N VAL A 125 7.90 -8.97 8.83
CA VAL A 125 7.94 -9.14 7.38
C VAL A 125 9.18 -8.49 6.77
N CYS A 126 9.47 -7.22 7.10
CA CYS A 126 10.62 -6.50 6.58
C CYS A 126 11.95 -7.10 7.06
N SER A 127 12.06 -7.50 8.34
CA SER A 127 13.26 -8.17 8.85
C SER A 127 13.47 -9.54 8.20
N ALA A 128 12.43 -10.35 8.03
CA ALA A 128 12.52 -11.64 7.34
C ALA A 128 12.94 -11.47 5.87
N ALA A 129 12.58 -10.34 5.26
CA ALA A 129 13.01 -9.98 3.92
C ALA A 129 14.45 -9.45 3.85
N GLY A 130 15.13 -9.18 4.97
CA GLY A 130 16.49 -8.64 5.00
C GLY A 130 16.56 -7.12 4.82
N PHE A 131 15.56 -6.38 5.31
CA PHE A 131 15.64 -4.94 5.56
C PHE A 131 16.01 -4.66 7.02
#